data_AF-A0A2H3DLX3-F1
#
_entry.id   AF-A0A2H3DLX3-F1
#
_cell.length_a   1.000
_cell.length_b   1.000
_cell.length_c   1.000
_cell.angle_alpha   90.00
_cell.angle_beta   90.00
_cell.angle_gamma   90.00
#
_symmetry.space_group_name_H-M   'P 1'
#
loop_
_entity.id
_entity.type
_entity.pdbx_description
1 polymer ?
#
loop_
_entity_poly.entity_id
_entity_poly.type
_entity_poly.pdbx_seq_one_letter_code
_entity_poly.pdbx_strand_id
1 'polypeptide(L)'
;MQASPPNLSQDDRSVIFDLLDMRLNRMTLQALLYGLYTGIVAIVLWVMFSPPKQSRGTFLRTMIIMLYVLLTIAYAMDWAFERRVFVEHGYNYYSVYTALIDDGPWWRANYFVGSVTGGISTLLVDIIIIWRCWTLWDRQWRAVSIPIICAVTGTGHADV
;
A
#
# COMPACT_ATOMS: atom_id res chain seq x y z
N MET A 1 -3.57 -15.23 -32.75
CA MET A 1 -2.90 -14.62 -33.91
C MET A 1 -1.85 -13.68 -33.38
N GLN A 2 -0.57 -13.95 -33.68
CA GLN A 2 0.54 -13.05 -33.34
C GLN A 2 0.46 -11.80 -34.20
N ALA A 3 0.28 -10.64 -33.58
CA ALA A 3 0.48 -9.37 -34.24
C ALA A 3 1.98 -9.02 -34.12
N SER A 4 2.66 -8.86 -35.26
CA SER A 4 3.96 -8.19 -35.26
C SER A 4 3.82 -6.82 -34.58
N PRO A 5 4.83 -6.38 -33.81
CA PRO A 5 4.83 -5.02 -33.25
C PRO A 5 4.47 -4.03 -34.35
N PRO A 6 3.58 -3.06 -34.09
CA PRO A 6 3.39 -1.96 -35.01
C PRO A 6 4.74 -1.30 -35.27
N ASN A 7 4.98 -0.88 -36.51
CA ASN A 7 6.24 -0.27 -36.90
C ASN A 7 6.28 1.17 -36.34
N LEU A 8 6.59 1.28 -35.05
CA LEU A 8 6.62 2.53 -34.28
C LEU A 8 7.84 3.36 -34.65
N SER A 9 7.72 4.70 -34.56
CA SER A 9 8.85 5.62 -34.70
C SER A 9 9.93 5.32 -33.66
N GLN A 10 11.18 5.73 -33.93
CA GLN A 10 12.26 5.60 -32.95
C GLN A 10 11.92 6.34 -31.66
N ASP A 11 11.31 7.52 -31.77
CA ASP A 11 10.90 8.34 -30.62
C ASP A 11 9.85 7.61 -29.75
N ASP A 12 8.84 7.00 -30.37
CA ASP A 12 7.80 6.24 -29.67
C ASP A 12 8.41 5.03 -28.93
N ARG A 13 9.38 4.35 -29.55
CA ARG A 13 10.09 3.24 -28.91
C ARG A 13 10.87 3.70 -27.70
N SER A 14 11.61 4.82 -27.78
CA SER A 14 12.34 5.36 -26.63
C SER A 14 11.40 5.71 -25.47
N VAL A 15 10.24 6.33 -25.75
CA VAL A 15 9.26 6.65 -24.70
C VAL A 15 8.73 5.39 -24.01
N ILE A 16 8.46 4.33 -24.77
CA ILE A 16 8.01 3.05 -24.20
C ILE A 16 9.10 2.44 -23.31
N PHE A 17 10.36 2.44 -23.75
CA PHE A 17 11.46 1.92 -22.96
C PHE A 17 11.69 2.73 -21.68
N ASP A 18 11.65 4.06 -21.75
CA ASP A 18 11.78 4.93 -20.58
C ASP A 18 10.65 4.68 -19.56
N LEU A 19 9.42 4.47 -20.03
CA LEU A 19 8.29 4.13 -19.15
C LEU A 19 8.49 2.78 -18.45
N LEU A 20 8.93 1.77 -19.20
CA LEU A 20 9.19 0.42 -18.68
C LEU A 20 10.33 0.42 -17.66
N ASP A 21 11.42 1.15 -17.95
CA ASP A 21 12.55 1.31 -17.05
C ASP A 21 12.14 2.05 -15.77
N MET A 22 11.40 3.16 -15.90
CA MET A 22 10.85 3.89 -14.76
C MET A 22 9.97 2.99 -13.87
N ARG A 23 9.13 2.14 -14.47
CA ARG A 23 8.28 1.17 -13.75
C ARG A 23 9.12 0.17 -12.96
N LEU A 24 10.10 -0.46 -13.59
CA LEU A 24 11.00 -1.42 -12.95
C LEU A 24 11.82 -0.79 -11.83
N ASN A 25 12.36 0.42 -12.07
CA ASN A 25 13.13 1.14 -11.08
C ASN A 25 12.27 1.52 -9.86
N ARG A 26 11.04 2.02 -10.10
CA ARG A 26 10.07 2.31 -9.03
C ARG A 26 9.73 1.06 -8.22
N MET A 27 9.45 -0.07 -8.87
CA MET A 27 9.14 -1.34 -8.21
C MET A 27 10.31 -1.84 -7.36
N THR A 28 11.53 -1.70 -7.87
CA THR A 28 12.77 -2.05 -7.15
C THR A 28 12.95 -1.20 -5.90
N LEU A 29 12.81 0.13 -6.04
CA LEU A 29 12.88 1.05 -4.91
C LEU A 29 11.80 0.74 -3.87
N GLN A 30 10.56 0.48 -4.31
CA GLN A 30 9.45 0.11 -3.44
C GLN A 30 9.73 -1.20 -2.69
N ALA A 31 10.32 -2.21 -3.35
CA ALA A 31 10.70 -3.47 -2.73
C ALA A 31 11.76 -3.27 -1.63
N LEU A 32 12.78 -2.43 -1.89
CA LEU A 32 13.82 -2.12 -0.91
C LEU A 32 13.25 -1.41 0.32
N LEU A 33 12.40 -0.40 0.10
CA LEU A 33 11.72 0.33 1.17
C LEU A 33 10.81 -0.58 1.99
N TYR A 34 10.06 -1.46 1.31
CA TYR A 34 9.18 -2.42 1.97
C TYR A 34 9.98 -3.46 2.79
N GLY A 35 11.14 -3.89 2.29
CA GLY A 35 12.08 -4.74 3.04
C GLY A 35 12.59 -4.06 4.31
N LEU A 36 13.01 -2.78 4.22
CA LEU A 36 13.40 -1.98 5.38
C LEU A 36 12.26 -1.87 6.40
N TYR A 37 11.05 -1.55 5.93
CA TYR A 37 9.87 -1.44 6.77
C TYR A 37 9.55 -2.75 7.49
N THR A 38 9.62 -3.88 6.79
CA THR A 38 9.43 -5.22 7.36
C THR A 38 10.45 -5.50 8.46
N GLY A 39 11.72 -5.14 8.28
CA GLY A 39 12.75 -5.26 9.30
C GLY A 39 12.43 -4.45 10.56
N ILE A 40 11.97 -3.20 10.40
CA ILE A 40 11.55 -2.35 11.51
C ILE A 40 10.37 -2.97 12.26
N VAL A 41 9.33 -3.43 11.55
CA VAL A 41 8.16 -4.08 12.15
C VAL A 41 8.57 -5.34 12.91
N ALA A 42 9.47 -6.15 12.37
CA ALA A 42 9.98 -7.35 13.03
C ALA A 42 10.66 -7.02 14.37
N ILE A 43 11.50 -5.99 14.41
CA ILE A 43 12.16 -5.52 15.66
C ILE A 43 11.12 -5.02 16.66
N VAL A 44 10.13 -4.23 16.22
CA VAL A 44 9.06 -3.71 17.09
C VAL A 44 8.24 -4.85 17.70
N LEU A 45 7.85 -5.84 16.88
CA LEU A 45 7.13 -7.01 17.34
C LEU A 45 7.96 -7.83 18.33
N TRP A 46 9.24 -8.05 18.04
CA TRP A 46 10.15 -8.76 18.94
C TRP A 46 10.21 -8.13 20.34
N VAL A 47 10.36 -6.80 20.41
CA VAL A 47 10.34 -6.06 21.68
C VAL A 47 8.97 -6.19 22.38
N MET A 48 7.86 -6.17 21.63
CA MET A 48 6.52 -6.31 22.19
C MET A 48 6.14 -7.73 22.67
N PHE A 49 6.79 -8.77 22.16
CA PHE A 49 6.53 -10.16 22.57
C PHE A 49 7.35 -10.60 23.80
N SER A 50 8.29 -9.76 24.27
CA SER A 50 9.04 -10.02 25.51
C SER A 50 8.14 -9.86 26.77
N PRO A 51 8.23 -10.75 27.79
CA PRO A 51 7.21 -10.86 28.87
C PRO A 51 7.44 -9.91 30.09
N PRO A 52 6.39 -9.53 30.90
CA PRO A 52 5.23 -8.70 30.52
C PRO A 52 4.79 -7.67 31.60
N LYS A 53 3.73 -6.87 31.36
CA LYS A 53 2.65 -6.62 32.37
C LYS A 53 1.35 -5.91 31.94
N GLN A 54 1.18 -5.33 30.74
CA GLN A 54 0.03 -4.44 30.50
C GLN A 54 -0.86 -4.84 29.32
N SER A 55 -2.18 -4.92 29.55
CA SER A 55 -3.23 -5.10 28.54
C SER A 55 -3.18 -4.05 27.43
N ARG A 56 -2.61 -2.87 27.70
CA ARG A 56 -2.32 -1.79 26.72
C ARG A 56 -1.37 -2.23 25.61
N GLY A 57 -0.47 -3.18 25.86
CA GLY A 57 0.45 -3.72 24.84
C GLY A 57 -0.25 -4.60 23.81
N THR A 58 -1.30 -5.33 24.21
CA THR A 58 -2.03 -6.23 23.32
C THR A 58 -2.74 -5.48 22.20
N PHE A 59 -3.40 -4.35 22.50
CA PHE A 59 -4.12 -3.53 21.51
C PHE A 59 -3.18 -2.95 20.45
N LEU A 60 -2.07 -2.33 20.87
CA LEU A 60 -1.08 -1.80 19.94
C LEU A 60 -0.46 -2.88 19.06
N ARG A 61 -0.16 -4.04 19.66
CA ARG A 61 0.39 -5.19 18.92
C ARG A 61 -0.58 -5.67 17.85
N THR A 62 -1.87 -5.81 18.16
CA THR A 62 -2.87 -6.21 17.15
C THR A 62 -2.98 -5.19 16.03
N MET A 63 -2.96 -3.88 16.35
CA MET A 63 -3.03 -2.82 15.33
C MET A 63 -1.81 -2.81 14.41
N ILE A 64 -0.59 -2.94 14.97
CA ILE A 64 0.65 -3.00 14.19
C ILE A 64 0.66 -4.23 13.25
N ILE A 65 0.22 -5.39 13.74
CA ILE A 65 0.12 -6.60 12.92
C ILE A 65 -0.90 -6.39 11.79
N MET A 66 -2.09 -5.83 12.08
CA MET A 66 -3.12 -5.58 11.06
C MET A 66 -2.64 -4.59 9.99
N LEU A 67 -1.99 -3.50 10.39
CA LEU A 67 -1.39 -2.54 9.47
C LEU A 67 -0.32 -3.19 8.58
N TYR A 68 0.55 -4.01 9.17
CA TYR A 68 1.56 -4.73 8.41
C TYR A 68 0.94 -5.69 7.40
N VAL A 69 -0.09 -6.46 7.80
CA VAL A 69 -0.81 -7.38 6.90
C VAL A 69 -1.47 -6.63 5.75
N LEU A 70 -2.16 -5.51 6.02
CA LEU A 70 -2.79 -4.70 4.97
C LEU A 70 -1.77 -4.16 3.96
N LEU A 71 -0.66 -3.62 4.45
CA LEU A 71 0.42 -3.13 3.59
C LEU A 71 1.04 -4.27 2.77
N THR A 72 1.20 -5.45 3.37
CA THR A 72 1.72 -6.65 2.70
C THR A 72 0.80 -7.10 1.57
N ILE A 73 -0.53 -7.09 1.79
CA ILE A 73 -1.52 -7.42 0.76
C ILE A 73 -1.44 -6.42 -0.38
N ALA A 74 -1.39 -5.12 -0.09
CA ALA A 74 -1.27 -4.08 -1.10
C ALA A 74 0.01 -4.24 -1.95
N TYR A 75 1.14 -4.43 -1.27
CA TYR A 75 2.43 -4.63 -1.94
C TYR A 75 2.47 -5.91 -2.78
N ALA A 76 1.93 -7.02 -2.26
CA ALA A 76 1.89 -8.30 -2.96
C ALA A 76 1.02 -8.23 -4.23
N MET A 77 -0.11 -7.52 -4.19
CA MET A 77 -0.97 -7.32 -5.35
C MET A 77 -0.29 -6.48 -6.43
N ASP A 78 0.38 -5.39 -6.03
CA ASP A 78 1.12 -4.53 -6.96
C ASP A 78 2.29 -5.30 -7.60
N TRP A 79 3.02 -6.07 -6.79
CA TRP A 79 4.09 -6.94 -7.27
C TRP A 79 3.58 -8.03 -8.22
N ALA A 80 2.45 -8.67 -7.91
CA ALA A 80 1.85 -9.70 -8.76
C ALA A 80 1.37 -9.13 -10.09
N PHE A 81 0.79 -7.93 -10.09
CA PHE A 81 0.38 -7.22 -11.30
C PHE A 81 1.59 -6.93 -12.21
N GLU A 82 2.62 -6.28 -11.68
CA GLU A 82 3.83 -5.94 -12.44
C GLU A 82 4.53 -7.21 -12.96
N ARG A 83 4.72 -8.23 -12.11
CA ARG A 83 5.31 -9.51 -12.54
C ARG A 83 4.53 -10.12 -13.70
N ARG A 84 3.20 -10.05 -13.68
CA ARG A 84 2.36 -10.56 -14.75
C ARG A 84 2.56 -9.80 -16.05
N VAL A 85 2.58 -8.47 -15.99
CA VAL A 85 2.82 -7.61 -17.15
C VAL A 85 4.19 -7.90 -17.77
N PHE A 86 5.24 -8.03 -16.96
CA PHE A 86 6.59 -8.29 -17.46
C PHE A 86 6.87 -9.75 -17.87
N VAL A 87 6.30 -10.75 -17.18
CA VAL A 87 6.58 -12.17 -17.45
C VAL A 87 5.62 -12.77 -18.48
N GLU A 88 4.31 -12.48 -18.36
CA GLU A 88 3.29 -13.07 -19.25
C GLU A 88 3.21 -12.32 -20.58
N HIS A 89 3.46 -11.00 -20.59
CA HIS A 89 3.45 -10.17 -21.80
C HIS A 89 4.86 -9.75 -22.25
N GLY A 90 5.91 -10.32 -21.66
CA GLY A 90 7.32 -10.01 -21.90
C GLY A 90 7.89 -10.38 -23.27
N TYR A 91 7.08 -10.95 -24.16
CA TYR A 91 7.52 -11.36 -25.50
C TYR A 91 7.95 -10.18 -26.38
N ASN A 92 7.38 -9.00 -26.15
CA ASN A 92 7.67 -7.80 -26.92
C ASN A 92 7.44 -6.53 -26.07
N TYR A 93 8.25 -5.49 -26.24
CA TYR A 93 8.08 -4.22 -25.51
C TYR A 93 6.69 -3.62 -25.71
N TYR A 94 6.12 -3.77 -26.91
CA TYR A 94 4.78 -3.30 -27.22
C TYR A 94 3.69 -4.08 -26.47
N SER A 95 3.83 -5.40 -26.30
CA SER A 95 2.83 -6.19 -25.56
C SER A 95 2.85 -5.90 -24.07
N VAL A 96 4.04 -5.66 -23.50
CA VAL A 96 4.17 -5.21 -22.10
C VAL A 96 3.52 -3.83 -21.93
N TYR A 97 3.79 -2.89 -22.85
CA TYR A 97 3.20 -1.56 -22.85
C TYR A 97 1.67 -1.60 -22.96
N THR A 98 1.12 -2.37 -23.90
CA THR A 98 -0.33 -2.49 -24.05
C THR A 98 -0.97 -3.15 -22.84
N ALA A 99 -0.33 -4.17 -22.24
CA ALA A 99 -0.85 -4.82 -21.03
C ALA A 99 -0.78 -3.91 -19.79
N LEU A 100 0.14 -2.95 -19.78
CA LEU A 100 0.29 -1.96 -18.71
C LEU A 100 -0.78 -0.85 -18.78
N ILE A 101 -1.09 -0.40 -20.00
CA ILE A 101 -2.06 0.68 -20.25
C ILE A 101 -3.49 0.14 -20.37
N ASP A 102 -3.66 -1.14 -20.70
CA ASP A 102 -4.98 -1.75 -20.74
C ASP A 102 -5.63 -1.70 -19.35
N ASP A 103 -6.82 -1.08 -19.28
CA ASP A 103 -7.68 -1.00 -18.08
C ASP A 103 -8.36 -2.35 -17.78
N GLY A 104 -7.60 -3.42 -17.90
CA GLY A 104 -8.06 -4.79 -17.77
C GLY A 104 -8.49 -5.13 -16.33
N PRO A 105 -9.10 -6.32 -16.14
CA PRO A 105 -9.62 -6.76 -14.84
C PRO A 105 -8.56 -6.72 -13.73
N TRP A 106 -7.30 -6.95 -14.07
CA TRP A 106 -6.18 -7.01 -13.13
C TRP A 106 -5.74 -5.64 -12.64
N TRP A 107 -5.71 -4.63 -13.53
CA TRP A 107 -5.44 -3.26 -13.12
C TRP A 107 -6.51 -2.77 -12.16
N ARG A 108 -7.79 -3.01 -12.49
CA ARG A 108 -8.93 -2.66 -11.62
C ARG A 108 -8.86 -3.36 -10.28
N ALA A 109 -8.51 -4.65 -10.26
CA ALA A 109 -8.33 -5.40 -9.03
C ALA A 109 -7.20 -4.82 -8.17
N ASN A 110 -6.04 -4.52 -8.77
CA ASN A 110 -4.91 -3.91 -8.06
C ASN A 110 -5.30 -2.54 -7.46
N TYR A 111 -5.93 -1.68 -8.27
CA TYR A 111 -6.40 -0.38 -7.83
C TYR A 111 -7.42 -0.48 -6.68
N PHE A 112 -8.39 -1.39 -6.81
CA PHE A 112 -9.40 -1.61 -5.79
C PHE A 112 -8.80 -2.10 -4.47
N VAL A 113 -7.91 -3.10 -4.52
CA VAL A 113 -7.24 -3.62 -3.31
C VAL A 113 -6.39 -2.53 -2.67
N GLY A 114 -5.60 -1.77 -3.45
CA GLY A 114 -4.81 -0.64 -2.95
C GLY A 114 -5.68 0.41 -2.26
N SER A 115 -6.83 0.75 -2.86
CA SER A 115 -7.76 1.73 -2.30
C SER A 115 -8.38 1.26 -0.99
N VAL A 116 -8.85 0.01 -0.94
CA VAL A 116 -9.48 -0.57 0.26
C VAL A 116 -8.46 -0.74 1.38
N THR A 117 -7.29 -1.32 1.09
CA THR A 117 -6.23 -1.52 2.09
C THR A 117 -5.69 -0.19 2.62
N GLY A 118 -5.54 0.80 1.74
CA GLY A 118 -5.16 2.17 2.11
C GLY A 118 -6.19 2.81 3.03
N GLY A 119 -7.48 2.76 2.67
CA GLY A 119 -8.57 3.29 3.48
C GLY A 119 -8.65 2.66 4.87
N ILE A 120 -8.56 1.31 4.96
CA ILE A 120 -8.56 0.62 6.25
C ILE A 120 -7.31 0.99 7.06
N SER A 121 -6.15 1.12 6.43
CA SER A 121 -4.91 1.52 7.11
C SER A 121 -5.02 2.92 7.72
N THR A 122 -5.61 3.89 7.01
CA THR A 122 -5.85 5.24 7.53
C THR A 122 -6.76 5.21 8.76
N LEU A 123 -7.88 4.47 8.69
CA LEU A 123 -8.79 4.32 9.83
C LEU A 123 -8.10 3.69 11.05
N LEU A 124 -7.26 2.67 10.84
CA LEU A 124 -6.50 2.05 11.92
C LEU A 124 -5.49 3.05 12.53
N VAL A 125 -4.82 3.86 11.72
CA VAL A 125 -3.89 4.89 12.21
C VAL A 125 -4.63 5.93 13.05
N ASP A 126 -5.79 6.41 12.61
CA ASP A 126 -6.61 7.36 13.36
C ASP A 126 -7.05 6.78 14.71
N ILE A 127 -7.50 5.52 14.71
CA ILE A 127 -7.85 4.80 15.94
C ILE A 127 -6.65 4.70 16.90
N ILE A 128 -5.45 4.40 16.39
CA ILE A 128 -4.22 4.34 17.21
C ILE A 128 -3.91 5.71 17.83
N ILE A 129 -4.00 6.80 17.05
CA ILE A 129 -3.76 8.17 17.53
C ILE A 129 -4.76 8.53 18.61
N ILE A 130 -6.05 8.32 18.38
CA ILE A 130 -7.12 8.58 19.35
C ILE A 130 -6.87 7.79 20.64
N TRP A 131 -6.52 6.50 20.52
CA TRP A 131 -6.23 5.65 21.66
C TRP A 131 -4.99 6.11 22.45
N ARG A 132 -3.94 6.58 21.77
CA ARG A 132 -2.74 7.16 22.41
C ARG A 132 -3.09 8.46 23.16
N CYS A 133 -3.84 9.36 22.54
CA CYS A 133 -4.32 10.59 23.18
C CYS A 133 -5.14 10.30 24.44
N TRP A 134 -6.04 9.31 24.37
CA TRP A 134 -6.84 8.88 25.52
C TRP A 134 -6.00 8.27 26.65
N THR A 135 -4.97 7.49 26.31
CA THR A 135 -4.06 6.89 27.29
C THR A 135 -3.18 7.92 27.98
N LEU A 136 -2.78 8.99 27.26
CA LEU A 136 -1.94 10.07 27.81
C LEU A 136 -2.70 10.96 28.80
N TRP A 137 -3.99 11.20 28.58
CA TRP A 137 -4.84 12.03 29.44
C TRP A 137 -5.53 11.28 30.59
N ASP A 138 -4.94 10.16 31.03
CA ASP A 138 -5.45 9.29 32.09
C ASP A 138 -6.96 9.00 31.97
N ARG A 139 -7.41 8.66 30.75
CA ARG A 139 -8.81 8.29 30.46
C ARG A 139 -9.83 9.44 30.50
N GLN A 140 -9.41 10.71 30.61
CA GLN A 140 -10.31 11.85 30.61
C GLN A 140 -10.84 12.19 29.20
N TRP A 141 -12.15 12.07 28.99
CA TRP A 141 -12.83 12.25 27.70
C TRP A 141 -12.76 13.67 27.10
N ARG A 142 -12.40 14.69 27.90
CA ARG A 142 -12.41 16.09 27.45
C ARG A 142 -11.34 16.43 26.40
N ALA A 143 -10.23 15.69 26.35
CA ALA A 143 -9.17 15.90 25.35
C ALA A 143 -9.36 15.05 24.07
N VAL A 144 -10.25 14.06 24.11
CA VAL A 144 -10.49 13.10 23.01
C VAL A 144 -11.55 13.61 22.02
N SER A 145 -12.30 14.64 22.38
CA SER A 145 -13.32 15.24 21.51
C SER A 145 -12.73 15.90 20.26
N ILE A 146 -11.58 16.57 20.35
CA ILE A 146 -10.98 17.31 19.22
C ILE A 146 -10.58 16.35 18.08
N PRO A 147 -9.82 15.26 18.32
CA PRO A 147 -9.48 14.30 17.26
C PRO A 147 -10.70 13.58 16.67
N ILE A 148 -11.71 13.26 17.49
CA ILE A 148 -12.95 12.61 17.02
C ILE A 148 -13.72 13.53 16.08
N ILE A 149 -13.86 14.81 16.44
CA ILE A 149 -14.54 15.79 15.58
C ILE A 149 -13.80 15.91 14.25
N CYS A 150 -12.47 16.02 14.27
CA CYS A 150 -11.66 16.06 13.04
C CYS A 150 -11.83 14.81 12.16
N ALA A 151 -11.81 13.62 12.76
CA ALA A 151 -12.03 12.36 12.04
C ALA A 151 -13.43 12.28 11.39
N VAL A 152 -14.47 12.68 12.13
CA VAL A 152 -15.86 12.70 11.63
C VAL A 152 -16.05 13.73 10.50
N THR A 153 -15.44 14.91 10.63
CA THR A 153 -15.50 15.94 9.57
C THR A 153 -14.75 15.55 8.31
N GLY A 154 -13.66 14.77 8.43
CA GLY A 154 -12.94 14.25 7.27
C GLY A 154 -13.75 13.22 6.48
N THR A 155 -14.55 12.40 7.16
CA THR A 155 -15.43 11.41 6.50
C THR A 155 -16.71 12.02 5.91
N GLY A 156 -17.16 13.18 6.40
CA GLY A 156 -18.40 13.82 5.94
C GLY A 156 -18.26 14.75 4.72
N HIS A 157 -17.05 15.08 4.30
CA HIS A 157 -16.79 15.96 3.14
C HIS A 157 -16.50 15.20 1.83
N ALA A 158 -16.66 13.88 1.81
CA ALA A 158 -16.56 13.07 0.59
C ALA A 158 -17.90 12.89 -0.15
N ASP A 159 -19.01 13.44 0.38
CA ASP A 159 -20.37 13.22 -0.13
C ASP A 159 -21.09 14.52 -0.58
N VAL A 160 -20.41 15.49 -1.20
CA VAL A 160 -21.06 16.62 -1.91
C VAL A 160 -20.40 16.91 -3.25
#